data_AF-A0A143H916-F1
#
_entry.id   AF-A0A143H916-F1
#
_cell.length_a   1.000
_cell.length_b   1.000
_cell.length_c   1.000
_cell.angle_alpha   90.00
_cell.angle_beta   90.00
_cell.angle_gamma   90.00
#
_symmetry.space_group_name_H-M   'P 1'
#
loop_
_entity.id
_entity.type
_entity.pdbx_description
1 polymer ?
#
loop_
_entity_poly.entity_id
_entity_poly.type
_entity_poly.pdbx_seq_one_letter_code
_entity_poly.pdbx_strand_id
1 'polypeptide(L)'
;MTYSYERFLNGMALRTNEQITLNSVGFETVELEQSEMDERFFTEDEFKAVPKVCMVTAISYLTKTNEDYLMMDVYDESNQNHVKTIWLKNGEMQLEND
;
A
#
# COMPACT_ATOMS: atom_id res chain seq x y z
N MET A 1 -0.64 3.38 -12.90
CA MET A 1 -1.27 4.30 -11.92
C MET A 1 -2.74 3.99 -11.60
N THR A 2 -3.60 3.64 -12.57
CA THR A 2 -5.01 3.28 -12.29
C THR A 2 -5.16 2.10 -11.31
N TYR A 3 -4.19 1.18 -11.31
CA TYR A 3 -4.24 -0.07 -10.54
C TYR A 3 -4.19 0.11 -9.01
N SER A 4 -3.39 1.04 -8.46
CA SER A 4 -3.27 1.19 -7.00
C SER A 4 -4.53 1.77 -6.38
N TYR A 5 -5.13 2.77 -7.01
CA TYR A 5 -6.38 3.33 -6.50
C TYR A 5 -7.54 2.33 -6.59
N GLU A 6 -7.65 1.57 -7.68
CA GLU A 6 -8.65 0.51 -7.79
C GLU A 6 -8.44 -0.61 -6.76
N ARG A 7 -7.19 -1.06 -6.56
CA ARG A 7 -6.87 -2.02 -5.49
C ARG A 7 -7.21 -1.48 -4.11
N PHE A 8 -6.91 -0.22 -3.86
CA PHE A 8 -7.24 0.45 -2.61
C PHE A 8 -8.75 0.45 -2.37
N LEU A 9 -9.54 0.89 -3.34
CA LEU A 9 -11.01 0.89 -3.22
C LEU A 9 -11.57 -0.52 -2.99
N ASN A 10 -11.07 -1.51 -3.74
CA ASN A 10 -11.50 -2.90 -3.56
C ASN A 10 -11.12 -3.44 -2.17
N GLY A 11 -9.92 -3.14 -1.68
CA GLY A 11 -9.45 -3.55 -0.36
C GLY A 11 -10.23 -2.86 0.77
N MET A 12 -10.59 -1.59 0.59
CA MET A 12 -11.38 -0.84 1.56
C MET A 12 -12.83 -1.29 1.59
N ALA A 13 -13.43 -1.68 0.46
CA ALA A 13 -14.79 -2.22 0.42
C ALA A 13 -14.96 -3.50 1.27
N LEU A 14 -13.87 -4.21 1.54
CA LEU A 14 -13.86 -5.36 2.44
C LEU A 14 -13.69 -4.98 3.93
N ARG A 15 -13.20 -3.77 4.21
CA ARG A 15 -12.82 -3.30 5.55
C ARG A 15 -13.79 -2.29 6.15
N THR A 16 -14.55 -1.58 5.31
CA THR A 16 -15.52 -0.58 5.74
C THR A 16 -16.72 -0.51 4.80
N ASN A 17 -17.85 -0.06 5.35
CA ASN A 17 -19.05 0.27 4.58
C ASN A 17 -19.10 1.76 4.17
N GLU A 18 -18.04 2.52 4.43
CA GLU A 18 -17.96 3.92 4.03
C GLU A 18 -17.76 4.09 2.53
N GLN A 19 -18.42 5.09 1.96
CA GLN A 19 -18.21 5.48 0.57
C GLN A 19 -16.94 6.34 0.47
N ILE A 20 -15.89 5.78 -0.13
CA ILE A 20 -14.61 6.45 -0.32
C ILE A 20 -14.55 7.11 -1.70
N THR A 21 -14.02 8.33 -1.74
CA THR A 21 -13.82 9.09 -2.98
C THR A 21 -12.36 9.52 -3.12
N LEU A 22 -11.93 9.89 -4.33
CA LEU A 22 -10.56 10.39 -4.56
C LEU A 22 -10.21 11.61 -3.68
N ASN A 23 -11.18 12.47 -3.41
CA ASN A 23 -10.96 13.68 -2.62
C ASN A 23 -10.84 13.41 -1.11
N SER A 24 -11.14 12.19 -0.67
CA SER A 24 -11.07 11.81 0.74
C SER A 24 -9.81 11.02 1.09
N VAL A 25 -8.92 10.75 0.13
CA VAL A 25 -7.70 9.96 0.35
C VAL A 25 -6.43 10.81 0.20
N GLY A 26 -5.40 10.51 0.98
CA GLY A 26 -4.04 10.95 0.71
C GLY A 26 -3.40 10.04 -0.33
N PHE A 27 -2.59 10.59 -1.23
CA PHE A 27 -1.93 9.83 -2.28
C PHE A 27 -0.52 10.38 -2.51
N GLU A 28 0.48 9.50 -2.48
CA GLU A 28 1.87 9.84 -2.78
C GLU A 28 2.57 8.67 -3.47
N THR A 29 3.46 8.97 -4.41
CA THR A 29 4.36 7.97 -4.99
C THR A 29 5.79 8.46 -4.79
N VAL A 30 6.64 7.60 -4.24
CA VAL A 30 8.04 7.88 -3.93
C VAL A 30 8.94 6.79 -4.50
N GLU A 31 10.13 7.18 -4.95
CA GLU A 31 11.22 6.26 -5.30
C GLU A 31 12.04 5.97 -4.05
N LEU A 32 12.31 4.69 -3.76
CA LEU A 32 13.09 4.26 -2.61
C LEU A 32 14.14 3.23 -3.03
N GLU A 33 15.29 3.25 -2.37
CA GLU A 33 16.24 2.14 -2.41
C GLU A 33 15.70 0.97 -1.57
N GLN A 34 16.02 -0.26 -1.97
CA GLN A 34 15.64 -1.47 -1.22
C GLN A 34 16.07 -1.40 0.26
N SER A 35 17.22 -0.79 0.55
CA SER A 35 17.73 -0.61 1.91
C SER A 35 16.95 0.41 2.76
N GLU A 36 16.13 1.25 2.13
CA GLU A 36 15.24 2.20 2.82
C GLU A 36 13.88 1.57 3.15
N MET A 37 13.58 0.41 2.56
CA MET A 37 12.36 -0.35 2.84
C MET A 37 12.46 -1.05 4.21
N ASP A 38 11.36 -1.06 4.94
CA ASP A 38 11.28 -1.81 6.19
C ASP A 38 11.07 -3.31 5.90
N GLU A 39 12.12 -4.11 6.11
CA GLU A 39 12.15 -5.56 5.92
C GLU A 39 11.00 -6.28 6.65
N ARG A 40 10.50 -5.72 7.75
CA ARG A 40 9.39 -6.33 8.53
C ARG A 40 8.10 -6.43 7.74
N PHE A 41 7.96 -5.68 6.65
CA PHE A 41 6.81 -5.78 5.76
C PHE A 41 6.88 -6.95 4.77
N PHE A 42 7.97 -7.70 4.77
CA PHE A 42 8.25 -8.74 3.79
C PHE A 42 8.65 -10.04 4.49
N THR A 43 8.35 -11.16 3.85
CA THR A 43 9.09 -12.40 4.10
C THR A 43 10.50 -12.28 3.51
N GLU A 44 11.43 -13.13 3.93
CA GLU A 44 12.81 -13.11 3.43
C GLU A 44 12.89 -13.26 1.91
N ASP A 45 12.07 -14.15 1.33
CA ASP A 45 12.05 -14.39 -0.13
C ASP A 45 11.41 -13.23 -0.90
N GLU A 46 10.34 -12.62 -0.35
CA GLU A 46 9.75 -11.42 -0.92
C GLU A 46 10.74 -10.26 -0.90
N PHE A 47 11.45 -10.05 0.22
CA PHE A 47 12.39 -8.96 0.34
C PHE A 47 13.54 -9.10 -0.66
N LYS A 48 14.07 -10.32 -0.85
CA LYS A 48 15.08 -10.61 -1.89
C LYS A 48 14.60 -10.33 -3.31
N ALA A 49 13.29 -10.43 -3.56
CA ALA A 49 12.69 -10.13 -4.85
C ALA A 49 12.43 -8.64 -5.08
N VAL A 50 12.48 -7.80 -4.03
CA VAL A 50 12.38 -6.34 -4.16
C VAL A 50 13.58 -5.83 -4.97
N PRO A 51 13.37 -5.05 -6.04
CA PRO A 51 14.47 -4.47 -6.80
C PRO A 51 15.29 -3.47 -5.97
N LYS A 52 16.53 -3.23 -6.36
CA LYS A 52 17.43 -2.28 -5.67
C LYS A 52 16.85 -0.88 -5.53
N VAL A 53 16.07 -0.46 -6.53
CA VAL A 53 15.29 0.78 -6.53
C VAL A 53 13.86 0.41 -6.90
N CYS A 54 12.90 0.88 -6.13
CA CYS A 54 11.48 0.57 -6.30
C CYS A 54 10.62 1.83 -6.20
N MET A 55 9.44 1.77 -6.80
CA MET A 55 8.45 2.83 -6.72
C MET A 55 7.38 2.41 -5.72
N VAL A 56 7.19 3.18 -4.65
CA VAL A 56 6.17 2.92 -3.63
C VAL A 56 5.05 3.93 -3.77
N THR A 57 3.84 3.43 -4.01
CA THR A 57 2.62 4.25 -4.02
C THR A 57 1.84 4.03 -2.74
N ALA A 58 1.76 5.07 -1.91
CA ALA A 58 1.03 5.10 -0.66
C ALA A 58 -0.34 5.77 -0.84
N ILE A 59 -1.39 5.12 -0.34
CA ILE A 59 -2.76 5.66 -0.31
C ILE A 59 -3.28 5.56 1.13
N SER A 60 -3.62 6.70 1.73
CA SER A 60 -4.11 6.77 3.11
C SER A 60 -5.55 7.26 3.18
N TYR A 61 -6.28 6.78 4.19
CA TYR A 61 -7.66 7.17 4.46
C TYR A 61 -7.96 7.11 5.95
N LEU A 62 -8.51 8.21 6.48
CA LEU A 62 -9.03 8.28 7.84
C LEU A 62 -10.55 8.13 7.80
N THR A 63 -11.07 7.09 8.45
CA THR A 63 -12.51 6.86 8.55
C THR A 63 -13.19 7.89 9.45
N LYS A 64 -14.52 7.95 9.40
CA LYS A 64 -15.31 8.77 10.34
C LYS A 64 -15.24 8.25 11.78
N THR A 65 -14.86 6.99 11.96
CA THR A 65 -14.64 6.36 13.27
C THR A 65 -13.21 6.56 13.78
N ASN A 66 -12.40 7.40 13.12
CA ASN A 66 -10.98 7.64 13.41
C ASN A 66 -10.09 6.39 13.32
N GLU A 67 -10.44 5.46 12.43
CA GLU A 67 -9.52 4.40 12.02
C GLU A 67 -8.69 4.90 10.83
N ASP A 68 -7.37 4.76 10.92
CA ASP A 68 -6.46 5.09 9.84
C ASP A 68 -6.17 3.83 9.02
N TYR A 69 -6.28 3.93 7.70
CA TYR A 69 -5.92 2.89 6.75
C TYR A 69 -4.85 3.42 5.81
N LEU A 70 -3.78 2.65 5.64
CA LEU A 70 -2.72 2.94 4.68
C LEU A 70 -2.45 1.69 3.84
N MET A 71 -2.55 1.85 2.52
CA MET A 71 -2.09 0.85 1.56
C MET A 71 -0.82 1.36 0.90
N MET A 72 0.19 0.51 0.80
CA MET A 72 1.40 0.78 0.03
C MET A 72 1.56 -0.30 -1.03
N ASP A 73 1.50 0.09 -2.30
CA ASP A 73 1.89 -0.77 -3.41
C ASP A 73 3.36 -0.53 -3.73
N VAL A 74 4.14 -1.61 -3.76
CA VAL A 74 5.53 -1.61 -4.21
C VAL A 74 5.58 -2.08 -5.65
N TYR A 75 6.27 -1.33 -6.49
CA TYR A 75 6.51 -1.65 -7.90
C TYR A 75 8.00 -1.65 -8.21
N ASP A 76 8.35 -2.23 -9.35
CA ASP A 76 9.70 -2.09 -9.88
C ASP A 76 10.09 -0.63 -10.19
N GLU A 77 11.38 -0.42 -10.48
CA GLU A 77 11.96 0.89 -10.84
C GLU A 77 11.22 1.59 -12.01
N SER A 78 10.59 0.81 -12.90
CA SER A 78 9.87 1.33 -14.05
C SER A 78 8.40 1.65 -13.78
N ASN A 79 7.93 1.38 -12.56
CA ASN A 79 6.53 1.46 -12.14
C ASN A 79 5.59 0.65 -13.06
N GLN A 80 6.07 -0.47 -13.61
CA GLN A 80 5.31 -1.33 -14.54
C GLN A 80 4.86 -2.62 -13.87
N ASN A 81 5.73 -3.26 -13.09
CA ASN A 81 5.42 -4.53 -12.45
C ASN A 81 5.17 -4.34 -10.95
N HIS A 82 3.99 -4.77 -10.51
CA HIS A 82 3.64 -4.82 -9.09
C HIS A 82 4.42 -5.94 -8.41
N VAL A 83 5.00 -5.62 -7.26
CA VAL A 83 5.82 -6.54 -6.44
C VAL A 83 5.01 -7.01 -5.24
N LYS A 84 4.42 -6.07 -4.49
CA LYS A 84 3.70 -6.38 -3.25
C LYS A 84 2.72 -5.27 -2.88
N THR A 85 1.62 -5.66 -2.25
CA THR A 85 0.71 -4.75 -1.54
C THR A 85 0.92 -4.91 -0.04
N ILE A 86 1.09 -3.81 0.68
CA ILE A 86 1.16 -3.78 2.15
C ILE A 86 -0.05 -3.00 2.65
N TRP A 87 -0.75 -3.55 3.64
CA TRP A 87 -1.89 -2.91 4.29
C TRP A 87 -1.57 -2.66 5.76
N LEU A 88 -1.88 -1.45 6.22
CA LEU A 88 -1.83 -1.06 7.63
C LEU A 88 -3.20 -0.55 8.05
N LYS A 89 -3.60 -0.89 9.28
CA LYS A 89 -4.73 -0.29 10.00
C LYS A 89 -4.21 0.25 11.33
N ASN A 90 -4.37 1.53 11.58
CA ASN A 90 -3.85 2.21 12.77
C ASN A 90 -2.34 1.96 13.00
N GLY A 91 -1.56 1.88 11.91
CA GLY A 91 -0.13 1.57 11.93
C GLY A 91 0.23 0.09 12.10
N GLU A 92 -0.75 -0.81 12.26
CA GLU A 92 -0.53 -2.24 12.40
C GLU A 92 -0.78 -2.97 11.07
N MET A 93 0.13 -3.88 10.71
CA MET A 93 0.02 -4.66 9.47
C MET A 93 -1.25 -5.51 9.47
N GLN A 94 -1.96 -5.48 8.36
CA GLN A 94 -3.11 -6.32 8.09
C GLN A 94 -2.68 -7.44 7.13
N LEU A 95 -2.97 -8.68 7.49
CA LEU A 95 -2.78 -9.81 6.58
C LEU A 95 -3.87 -9.78 5.49
N GLU A 96 -3.59 -10.30 4.30
CA GLU A 96 -4.52 -10.24 3.16
C GLU A 96 -5.85 -11.02 3.37
N ASN A 97 -6.11 -11.62 4.53
CA ASN A 97 -7.29 -12.46 4.81
C ASN A 97 -7.90 -12.30 6.23
N ASP A 98 -7.73 -11.16 6.91
CA ASP A 98 -8.50 -10.89 8.16
C ASP A 98 -9.87 -10.27 7.89
#